data_AF-A0A7I7UJK1-F1
#
_entry.id   AF-A0A7I7UJK1-F1
#
_cell.length_a   1.000
_cell.length_b   1.000
_cell.length_c   1.000
_cell.angle_alpha   90.00
_cell.angle_beta   90.00
_cell.angle_gamma   90.00
#
_symmetry.space_group_name_H-M   'P 1'
#
loop_
_entity.id
_entity.type
_entity.pdbx_description
1 polymer ?
#
loop_
_entity_poly.entity_id
_entity_poly.type
_entity_poly.pdbx_seq_one_letter_code
_entity_poly.pdbx_strand_id
1 'polypeptide(L)'
;MARGRVCPQGGSMATTRGVLALIEDPALRGDVDRVCAAAGLPAVHAYEPSSRRVWAGAAAVLLDARAAHRCAQRALPRRARVVLVGRCQPGVAEWEAAIAVGAQRVLTLPGQDAELMAELADASESVRDDAPRGTVLAVIAGRGGAGASVFATALARTASANAGEALLIDVDPWGGGIDLVLGSEADSGLRWPDLMLQGGRVAYPALRDALPRRHGVTVLSCNRTGGDIDPVPLGAVIEAGSRGGATVVCDVARRSTTAAETALASADLVAVVVPADVRSCAAAAAVARWVTTVNPNAGVVVRGPAPGGLRSRRVAEIVELPLLAAMRAQPAVARVLERDGLRLRRQSPLVDAAGRVLAIVREHPVVEAA
;
A
#
# COMPACT_ATOMS: atom_id res chain seq x y z
N MET A 1 41.68 -21.86 44.01
CA MET A 1 41.34 -20.71 43.14
C MET A 1 40.93 -21.23 41.76
N ALA A 2 39.64 -21.48 41.56
CA ALA A 2 39.07 -21.81 40.26
C ALA A 2 38.12 -20.67 39.89
N ARG A 3 38.54 -19.81 38.95
CA ARG A 3 37.75 -18.68 38.46
C ARG A 3 36.82 -19.18 37.36
N GLY A 4 35.52 -19.22 37.66
CA GLY A 4 34.45 -19.49 36.69
C GLY A 4 34.41 -18.41 35.62
N ARG A 5 34.36 -18.82 34.36
CA ARG A 5 34.03 -17.95 33.22
C ARG A 5 32.52 -17.72 33.23
N VAL A 6 32.12 -16.48 33.46
CA VAL A 6 30.75 -16.02 33.17
C VAL A 6 30.73 -15.61 31.70
N CYS A 7 29.96 -16.33 30.89
CA CYS A 7 29.57 -15.86 29.55
C CYS A 7 28.55 -14.72 29.73
N PRO A 8 28.70 -13.57 29.08
CA PRO A 8 27.61 -12.60 29.00
C PRO A 8 26.54 -13.19 28.08
N GLN A 9 25.35 -13.42 28.64
CA GLN A 9 24.16 -13.70 27.84
C GLN A 9 23.87 -12.45 27.01
N GLY A 10 24.16 -12.53 25.70
CA GLY A 10 23.66 -11.58 24.72
C GLY A 10 22.15 -11.74 24.62
N GLY A 11 21.42 -10.99 25.47
CA GLY A 11 19.99 -10.81 25.31
C GLY A 11 19.76 -10.17 23.95
N SER A 12 19.22 -10.94 23.02
CA SER A 12 18.62 -10.42 21.80
C SER A 12 17.55 -9.41 22.23
N MET A 13 17.85 -8.11 22.12
CA MET A 13 16.85 -7.06 22.25
C MET A 13 15.83 -7.29 21.14
N ALA A 14 14.73 -7.97 21.47
CA ALA A 14 13.52 -7.90 20.70
C ALA A 14 13.20 -6.42 20.54
N THR A 15 13.29 -5.90 19.31
CA THR A 15 12.97 -4.51 19.00
C THR A 15 11.47 -4.34 19.14
N THR A 16 11.01 -4.04 20.35
CA THR A 16 9.61 -3.71 20.63
C THR A 16 9.21 -2.54 19.73
N ARG A 17 8.24 -2.75 18.83
CA ARG A 17 7.68 -1.69 17.97
C ARG A 17 6.92 -0.68 18.84
N GLY A 18 7.65 0.31 19.37
CA GLY A 18 7.12 1.41 20.19
C GLY A 18 6.78 2.66 19.38
N VAL A 19 6.30 3.69 20.06
CA VAL A 19 6.09 5.02 19.48
C VAL A 19 7.43 5.75 19.44
N LEU A 20 7.80 6.31 18.29
CA LEU A 20 8.96 7.20 18.18
C LEU A 20 8.51 8.64 18.42
N ALA A 21 8.94 9.25 19.51
CA ALA A 21 8.62 10.63 19.85
C ALA A 21 9.83 11.54 19.56
N LEU A 22 9.69 12.45 18.59
CA LEU A 22 10.68 13.47 18.27
C LEU A 22 10.12 14.83 18.69
N ILE A 23 10.21 15.11 19.97
CA ILE A 23 9.62 16.30 20.59
C ILE A 23 10.72 16.96 21.41
N GLU A 24 10.91 18.27 21.28
CA GLU A 24 11.89 19.02 22.05
C GLU A 24 11.31 19.62 23.33
N ASP A 25 10.06 20.10 23.28
CA ASP A 25 9.40 20.72 24.44
C ASP A 25 9.14 19.70 25.56
N PRO A 26 9.77 19.82 26.74
CA PRO A 26 9.58 18.89 27.86
C PRO A 26 8.15 18.80 28.36
N ALA A 27 7.36 19.88 28.29
CA ALA A 27 5.96 19.86 28.70
C ALA A 27 5.13 19.00 27.74
N LEU A 28 5.35 19.19 26.43
CA LEU A 28 4.68 18.40 25.39
C LEU A 28 5.09 16.92 25.45
N ARG A 29 6.36 16.62 25.80
CA ARG A 29 6.80 15.25 26.08
C ARG A 29 5.98 14.63 27.21
N GLY A 30 5.78 15.36 28.31
CA GLY A 30 5.01 14.87 29.45
C GLY A 30 3.55 14.55 29.12
N ASP A 31 2.92 15.34 28.24
CA ASP A 31 1.57 15.06 27.75
C ASP A 31 1.55 13.84 26.82
N VAL A 32 2.49 13.76 25.87
CA VAL A 32 2.64 12.59 24.99
C VAL A 32 2.89 11.30 25.76
N ASP A 33 3.80 11.32 26.74
CA ASP A 33 4.11 10.16 27.58
C ASP A 33 2.88 9.67 28.33
N ARG A 34 2.04 10.59 28.81
CA ARG A 34 0.78 10.26 29.49
C ARG A 34 -0.18 9.53 28.54
N VAL A 35 -0.34 10.03 27.32
CA VAL A 35 -1.24 9.42 26.32
C VAL A 35 -0.67 8.09 25.81
N CYS A 36 0.64 7.99 25.55
CA CYS A 36 1.30 6.74 25.17
C CYS A 36 1.19 5.67 26.26
N ALA A 37 1.38 6.04 27.54
CA ALA A 37 1.20 5.14 28.67
C ALA A 37 -0.25 4.65 28.78
N ALA A 38 -1.24 5.53 28.60
CA ALA A 38 -2.65 5.15 28.55
C ALA A 38 -2.96 4.20 27.39
N ALA A 39 -2.27 4.34 26.26
CA ALA A 39 -2.36 3.45 25.10
C ALA A 39 -1.63 2.10 25.28
N GLY A 40 -0.84 1.95 26.33
CA GLY A 40 0.01 0.77 26.52
C GLY A 40 1.12 0.64 25.46
N LEU A 41 1.56 1.75 24.86
CA LEU A 41 2.67 1.79 23.91
C LEU A 41 3.86 2.53 24.53
N PRO A 42 5.06 1.92 24.59
CA PRO A 42 6.24 2.63 25.07
C PRO A 42 6.63 3.73 24.09
N ALA A 43 6.81 4.96 24.60
CA ALA A 43 7.37 6.07 23.84
C ALA A 43 8.89 6.10 23.96
N VAL A 44 9.58 6.11 22.82
CA VAL A 44 11.03 6.28 22.73
C VAL A 44 11.30 7.69 22.24
N HIS A 45 11.83 8.53 23.13
CA HIS A 45 12.21 9.90 22.78
C HIS A 45 13.57 9.93 22.10
N ALA A 46 13.65 10.60 20.96
CA ALA A 46 14.91 10.86 20.28
C ALA A 46 14.90 12.28 19.70
N TYR A 47 16.10 12.85 19.51
CA TYR A 47 16.22 14.13 18.81
C TYR A 47 15.93 13.99 17.31
N GLU A 48 16.33 12.84 16.76
CA GLU A 48 16.09 12.41 15.38
C GLU A 48 16.08 10.88 15.30
N PRO A 49 15.52 10.28 14.23
CA PRO A 49 15.62 8.85 14.01
C PRO A 49 17.08 8.46 13.77
N SER A 50 17.57 7.47 14.51
CA SER A 50 18.94 6.94 14.36
C SER A 50 19.16 6.28 12.99
N SER A 51 18.08 5.85 12.33
CA SER A 51 18.09 5.37 10.95
C SER A 51 16.71 5.50 10.30
N ARG A 52 16.65 5.40 8.97
CA ARG A 52 15.39 5.27 8.21
C ARG A 52 14.58 4.04 8.64
N ARG A 53 15.26 2.99 9.13
CA ARG A 53 14.62 1.76 9.65
C ARG A 53 13.83 2.03 10.94
N VAL A 54 14.40 2.79 11.87
CA VAL A 54 13.70 3.16 13.12
C VAL A 54 12.47 4.01 12.80
N TRP A 55 12.58 4.94 11.83
CA TRP A 55 11.44 5.70 11.33
C TRP A 55 10.35 4.81 10.73
N ALA A 56 10.70 3.87 9.85
CA ALA A 56 9.73 2.99 9.19
C ALA A 56 9.12 1.95 10.13
N GLY A 57 9.89 1.46 11.12
CA GLY A 57 9.49 0.39 12.03
C GLY A 57 8.71 0.80 13.27
N ALA A 58 8.66 2.10 13.60
CA ALA A 58 7.89 2.59 14.75
C ALA A 58 6.38 2.26 14.61
N ALA A 59 5.67 2.05 15.71
CA ALA A 59 4.22 1.84 15.69
C ALA A 59 3.49 3.12 15.22
N ALA A 60 3.93 4.26 15.75
CA ALA A 60 3.56 5.60 15.32
C ALA A 60 4.77 6.53 15.51
N VAL A 61 4.76 7.67 14.82
CA VAL A 61 5.76 8.72 14.97
C VAL A 61 5.06 10.00 15.41
N LEU A 62 5.46 10.55 16.54
CA LEU A 62 4.96 11.81 17.09
C LEU A 62 6.04 12.87 16.96
N LEU A 63 5.71 14.00 16.34
CA LEU A 63 6.67 15.06 16.01
C LEU A 63 6.17 16.40 16.53
N ASP A 64 7.07 17.24 17.03
CA ASP A 64 6.79 18.68 17.04
C ASP A 64 7.13 19.31 15.69
N ALA A 65 6.78 20.59 15.51
CA ALA A 65 7.01 21.32 14.26
C ALA A 65 8.50 21.39 13.85
N ARG A 66 9.42 21.48 14.82
CA ARG A 66 10.87 21.56 14.54
C ARG A 66 11.40 20.22 14.06
N ALA A 67 10.99 19.13 14.71
CA ALA A 67 11.33 17.78 14.31
C ALA A 67 10.74 17.43 12.93
N ALA A 68 9.50 17.85 12.65
CA ALA A 68 8.88 17.67 11.34
C ALA A 68 9.69 18.33 10.22
N HIS A 69 10.14 19.58 10.43
CA HIS A 69 10.98 20.28 9.45
C HIS A 69 12.31 19.56 9.19
N ARG A 70 13.00 19.11 10.26
CA ARG A 70 14.24 18.31 10.12
C ARG A 70 14.01 17.00 9.36
N CYS A 71 12.94 16.29 9.68
CA CYS A 71 12.61 15.02 9.05
C CYS A 71 12.29 15.20 7.55
N ALA A 72 11.60 16.28 7.19
CA ALA A 72 11.31 16.63 5.80
C ALA A 72 12.59 16.90 4.99
N GLN A 73 13.55 17.65 5.56
CA GLN A 73 14.84 17.93 4.90
C GLN A 73 15.67 16.65 4.65
N ARG A 74 15.51 15.63 5.48
CA ARG A 74 16.18 14.32 5.31
C ARG A 74 15.46 13.40 4.33
N ALA A 75 14.33 13.82 3.75
CA ALA A 75 13.51 13.05 2.84
C ALA A 75 13.18 11.65 3.38
N LEU A 76 12.78 11.56 4.66
CA LEU A 76 12.37 10.29 5.27
C LEU A 76 11.17 9.69 4.49
N PRO A 77 11.11 8.35 4.36
CA PRO A 77 10.05 7.73 3.56
C PRO A 77 8.67 8.03 4.18
N ARG A 78 7.67 8.30 3.35
CA ARG A 78 6.31 8.47 3.84
C ARG A 78 5.81 7.17 4.47
N ARG A 79 5.10 7.31 5.59
CA ARG A 79 4.49 6.21 6.32
C ARG A 79 3.20 6.67 6.97
N ALA A 80 2.31 5.73 7.25
CA ALA A 80 1.13 5.97 8.07
C ALA A 80 1.52 6.31 9.52
N ARG A 81 0.61 6.98 10.23
CA ARG A 81 0.69 7.26 11.68
C ARG A 81 1.87 8.18 12.07
N VAL A 82 2.09 9.21 11.26
CA VAL A 82 2.91 10.38 11.58
C VAL A 82 1.97 11.48 12.05
N VAL A 83 2.09 11.88 13.31
CA VAL A 83 1.23 12.90 13.92
C VAL A 83 2.10 14.06 14.37
N LEU A 84 1.76 15.27 13.91
CA LEU A 84 2.36 16.48 14.43
C LEU A 84 1.59 16.89 15.69
N VAL A 85 2.30 17.06 16.80
CA VAL A 85 1.76 17.49 18.08
C VAL A 85 2.30 18.87 18.44
N GLY A 86 1.44 19.72 18.97
CA GLY A 86 1.79 21.05 19.44
C GLY A 86 1.03 21.40 20.71
N ARG A 87 1.39 22.53 21.34
CA ARG A 87 0.70 23.04 22.54
C ARG A 87 -0.32 24.13 22.25
N CYS A 88 -0.26 24.67 21.04
CA CYS A 88 -1.13 25.73 20.55
C CYS A 88 -1.80 25.29 19.26
N GLN A 89 -2.88 25.97 18.88
CA GLN A 89 -3.48 25.76 17.57
C GLN A 89 -2.44 25.98 16.46
N PRO A 90 -2.38 25.08 15.46
CA PRO A 90 -1.36 25.14 14.41
C PRO A 90 -1.55 26.38 13.53
N GLY A 91 -0.48 27.14 13.35
CA GLY A 91 -0.38 28.21 12.38
C GLY A 91 0.07 27.68 11.01
N VAL A 92 0.35 28.61 10.08
CA VAL A 92 0.76 28.27 8.71
C VAL A 92 2.05 27.42 8.69
N ALA A 93 3.03 27.76 9.53
CA ALA A 93 4.31 27.07 9.56
C ALA A 93 4.19 25.61 10.05
N GLU A 94 3.33 25.35 11.05
CA GLU A 94 3.06 24.00 11.54
C GLU A 94 2.36 23.16 10.47
N TRP A 95 1.43 23.75 9.72
CA TRP A 95 0.77 23.09 8.59
C TRP A 95 1.74 22.76 7.46
N GLU A 96 2.61 23.69 7.08
CA GLU A 96 3.64 23.46 6.07
C GLU A 96 4.59 22.33 6.49
N ALA A 97 5.02 22.33 7.76
CA ALA A 97 5.88 21.27 8.30
C ALA A 97 5.17 19.91 8.32
N ALA A 98 3.88 19.87 8.70
CA ALA A 98 3.06 18.67 8.66
C ALA A 98 2.96 18.09 7.24
N ILE A 99 2.68 18.94 6.25
CA ILE A 99 2.56 18.54 4.83
C ILE A 99 3.91 18.01 4.31
N ALA A 100 5.00 18.73 4.61
CA ALA A 100 6.33 18.38 4.13
C ALA A 100 6.79 17.01 4.66
N VAL A 101 6.53 16.71 5.93
CA VAL A 101 6.87 15.41 6.54
C VAL A 101 5.84 14.31 6.23
N GLY A 102 4.67 14.67 5.70
CA GLY A 102 3.57 13.75 5.43
C GLY A 102 2.80 13.31 6.67
N ALA A 103 2.64 14.21 7.66
CA ALA A 103 1.82 13.97 8.83
C ALA A 103 0.33 13.83 8.45
N GLN A 104 -0.34 12.77 8.94
CA GLN A 104 -1.76 12.56 8.69
C GLN A 104 -2.66 13.41 9.59
N ARG A 105 -2.14 13.82 10.74
CA ARG A 105 -2.88 14.58 11.76
C ARG A 105 -1.98 15.64 12.38
N VAL A 106 -2.60 16.76 12.72
CA VAL A 106 -2.01 17.82 13.54
C VAL A 106 -2.88 17.98 14.78
N LEU A 107 -2.34 17.74 15.96
CA LEU A 107 -3.08 17.71 17.22
C LEU A 107 -2.48 18.69 18.24
N THR A 108 -3.34 19.28 19.07
CA THR A 108 -2.98 20.21 20.13
C THR A 108 -3.16 19.55 21.50
N LEU A 109 -2.08 19.33 22.24
CA LEU A 109 -2.12 18.75 23.58
C LEU A 109 -2.02 19.82 24.67
N PRO A 110 -2.72 19.65 25.81
CA PRO A 110 -3.54 18.48 26.20
C PRO A 110 -4.99 18.50 25.67
N GLY A 111 -5.35 19.46 24.83
CA GLY A 111 -6.74 19.64 24.37
C GLY A 111 -7.30 18.49 23.53
N GLN A 112 -6.44 17.71 22.89
CA GLN A 112 -6.78 16.65 21.94
C GLN A 112 -6.17 15.29 22.32
N ASP A 113 -6.06 15.03 23.63
CA ASP A 113 -5.52 13.77 24.18
C ASP A 113 -6.35 12.56 23.71
N ALA A 114 -7.68 12.71 23.59
CA ALA A 114 -8.58 11.65 23.16
C ALA A 114 -8.37 11.25 21.69
N GLU A 115 -8.14 12.21 20.80
CA GLU A 115 -7.81 11.93 19.40
C GLU A 115 -6.45 11.25 19.29
N LEU A 116 -5.44 11.72 20.03
CA LEU A 116 -4.13 11.06 20.03
C LEU A 116 -4.22 9.64 20.61
N MET A 117 -5.02 9.45 21.66
CA MET A 117 -5.28 8.14 22.25
C MET A 117 -5.93 7.19 21.23
N ALA A 118 -6.92 7.66 20.47
CA ALA A 118 -7.53 6.87 19.41
C ALA A 118 -6.54 6.49 18.29
N GLU A 119 -5.61 7.38 17.92
CA GLU A 119 -4.55 7.08 16.95
C GLU A 119 -3.54 6.05 17.47
N LEU A 120 -3.20 6.13 18.76
CA LEU A 120 -2.25 5.22 19.40
C LEU A 120 -2.85 3.86 19.74
N ALA A 121 -4.14 3.80 20.12
CA ALA A 121 -4.85 2.54 20.31
C ALA A 121 -4.75 1.66 19.04
N ASP A 122 -4.97 2.27 17.89
CA ASP A 122 -4.85 1.61 16.59
C ASP A 122 -3.45 1.11 16.28
N ALA A 123 -2.46 1.92 16.65
CA ALA A 123 -1.07 1.55 16.46
C ALA A 123 -0.75 0.36 17.36
N SER A 124 -1.33 0.31 18.56
CA SER A 124 -1.18 -0.78 19.50
C SER A 124 -1.84 -2.07 19.02
N GLU A 125 -3.03 -2.01 18.42
CA GLU A 125 -3.70 -3.18 17.82
C GLU A 125 -2.85 -3.75 16.67
N SER A 126 -2.31 -2.88 15.80
CA SER A 126 -1.42 -3.31 14.71
C SER A 126 -0.09 -3.92 15.21
N VAL A 127 0.35 -3.58 16.42
CA VAL A 127 1.55 -4.15 17.06
C VAL A 127 1.22 -5.43 17.83
N ARG A 128 0.05 -5.51 18.45
CA ARG A 128 -0.40 -6.65 19.27
C ARG A 128 -0.81 -7.86 18.44
N ASP A 129 -1.30 -7.66 17.23
CA ASP A 129 -1.73 -8.78 16.40
C ASP A 129 -0.58 -9.63 15.84
N ASP A 130 0.69 -9.17 15.88
CA ASP A 130 1.89 -9.83 15.31
C ASP A 130 1.75 -10.33 13.85
N ALA A 131 0.57 -10.17 13.25
CA ALA A 131 0.21 -10.58 11.92
C ALA A 131 0.85 -9.56 10.97
N PRO A 132 1.69 -10.02 10.02
CA PRO A 132 2.27 -9.12 9.05
C PRO A 132 1.15 -8.43 8.27
N ARG A 133 1.22 -7.10 8.20
CA ARG A 133 0.34 -6.33 7.31
C ARG A 133 0.36 -6.95 5.91
N GLY A 134 -0.82 -7.07 5.32
CA GLY A 134 -0.96 -7.49 3.95
C GLY A 134 -0.33 -6.46 3.01
N THR A 135 0.35 -6.96 1.99
CA THR A 135 0.99 -6.13 0.96
C THR A 135 -0.06 -5.38 0.14
N VAL A 136 0.23 -4.13 -0.22
CA VAL A 136 -0.58 -3.34 -1.16
C VAL A 136 0.14 -3.25 -2.51
N LEU A 137 -0.55 -3.63 -3.58
CA LEU A 137 -0.04 -3.60 -4.95
C LEU A 137 -0.96 -2.73 -5.80
N ALA A 138 -0.39 -1.87 -6.62
CA ALA A 138 -1.14 -1.17 -7.66
C ALA A 138 -0.75 -1.72 -9.04
N VAL A 139 -1.73 -1.94 -9.91
CA VAL A 139 -1.52 -2.38 -11.28
C VAL A 139 -2.07 -1.32 -12.20
N ILE A 140 -1.25 -0.86 -13.14
CA ILE A 140 -1.63 0.18 -14.10
C ILE A 140 -1.20 -0.20 -15.50
N ALA A 141 -2.01 0.14 -16.49
CA ALA A 141 -1.68 -0.09 -17.89
C ALA A 141 -0.68 0.96 -18.40
N GLY A 142 0.41 0.55 -19.06
CA GLY A 142 1.26 1.48 -19.81
C GLY A 142 0.55 2.05 -21.06
N ARG A 143 -0.45 1.31 -21.58
CA ARG A 143 -1.30 1.74 -22.68
C ARG A 143 -2.71 1.14 -22.63
N GLY A 144 -3.64 1.68 -23.41
CA GLY A 144 -4.96 1.06 -23.59
C GLY A 144 -4.86 -0.40 -24.03
N GLY A 145 -5.63 -1.29 -23.39
CA GLY A 145 -5.63 -2.73 -23.69
C GLY A 145 -4.31 -3.46 -23.40
N ALA A 146 -3.47 -2.95 -22.48
CA ALA A 146 -2.25 -3.64 -22.07
C ALA A 146 -2.54 -4.98 -21.35
N GLY A 147 -3.69 -5.05 -20.66
CA GLY A 147 -4.10 -6.18 -19.83
C GLY A 147 -3.90 -5.98 -18.33
N ALA A 148 -3.92 -4.72 -17.85
CA ALA A 148 -3.75 -4.39 -16.42
C ALA A 148 -4.79 -5.07 -15.54
N SER A 149 -6.09 -4.90 -15.83
CA SER A 149 -7.20 -5.53 -15.10
C SER A 149 -7.10 -7.06 -15.04
N VAL A 150 -6.71 -7.69 -16.15
CA VAL A 150 -6.47 -9.13 -16.22
C VAL A 150 -5.29 -9.54 -15.34
N PHE A 151 -4.20 -8.77 -15.37
CA PHE A 151 -3.03 -9.03 -14.54
C PHE A 151 -3.30 -8.78 -13.06
N ALA A 152 -4.03 -7.71 -12.69
CA ALA A 152 -4.48 -7.42 -11.34
C ALA A 152 -5.32 -8.56 -10.76
N THR A 153 -6.30 -9.05 -11.54
CA THR A 153 -7.11 -10.22 -11.18
C THR A 153 -6.23 -11.46 -11.01
N ALA A 154 -5.26 -11.67 -11.90
CA ALA A 154 -4.33 -12.79 -11.77
C ALA A 154 -3.43 -12.71 -10.54
N LEU A 155 -2.99 -11.50 -10.19
CA LEU A 155 -2.17 -11.21 -9.03
C LEU A 155 -2.93 -11.51 -7.74
N ALA A 156 -4.15 -10.99 -7.61
CA ALA A 156 -5.02 -11.25 -6.46
C ALA A 156 -5.35 -12.75 -6.30
N ARG A 157 -5.67 -13.44 -7.40
CA ARG A 157 -5.94 -14.88 -7.38
C ARG A 157 -4.71 -15.72 -7.01
N THR A 158 -3.54 -15.32 -7.48
CA THR A 158 -2.27 -16.01 -7.16
C THR A 158 -1.90 -15.78 -5.70
N ALA A 159 -2.11 -14.56 -5.18
CA ALA A 159 -1.93 -14.26 -3.76
C ALA A 159 -2.87 -15.10 -2.88
N SER A 160 -4.15 -15.19 -3.26
CA SER A 160 -5.13 -15.99 -2.52
C SER A 160 -4.83 -17.49 -2.54
N ALA A 161 -4.40 -18.02 -3.69
CA ALA A 161 -4.03 -19.43 -3.82
C ALA A 161 -2.82 -19.83 -2.95
N ASN A 162 -1.96 -18.88 -2.56
CA ASN A 162 -0.82 -19.09 -1.68
C ASN A 162 -1.19 -18.98 -0.18
N ALA A 163 -2.42 -19.39 0.17
CA ALA A 163 -3.02 -19.39 1.51
C ALA A 163 -3.22 -18.01 2.17
N GLY A 164 -3.28 -16.94 1.38
CA GLY A 164 -3.59 -15.58 1.86
C GLY A 164 -5.03 -15.16 1.59
N GLU A 165 -5.53 -14.19 2.35
CA GLU A 165 -6.69 -13.40 1.91
C GLU A 165 -6.23 -12.39 0.86
N ALA A 166 -7.08 -12.09 -0.12
CA ALA A 166 -6.80 -11.11 -1.15
C ALA A 166 -8.00 -10.18 -1.34
N LEU A 167 -7.72 -8.88 -1.48
CA LEU A 167 -8.70 -7.86 -1.78
C LEU A 167 -8.35 -7.25 -3.15
N LEU A 168 -9.26 -7.34 -4.11
CA LEU A 168 -9.13 -6.74 -5.43
C LEU A 168 -10.03 -5.50 -5.51
N ILE A 169 -9.45 -4.34 -5.78
CA ILE A 169 -10.14 -3.06 -5.82
C ILE A 169 -10.08 -2.50 -7.24
N ASP A 170 -11.23 -2.24 -7.84
CA ASP A 170 -11.34 -1.48 -9.09
C ASP A 170 -11.20 0.01 -8.80
N VAL A 171 -10.18 0.65 -9.35
CA VAL A 171 -9.94 2.09 -9.23
C VAL A 171 -10.05 2.75 -10.62
N ASP A 172 -10.93 2.23 -11.47
CA ASP A 172 -11.35 2.86 -12.71
C ASP A 172 -12.83 3.32 -12.66
N PRO A 173 -13.10 4.62 -12.46
CA PRO A 173 -14.47 5.14 -12.38
C PRO A 173 -15.27 4.96 -13.68
N TRP A 174 -14.60 4.66 -14.79
CA TRP A 174 -15.21 4.44 -16.11
C TRP A 174 -15.00 3.00 -16.61
N GLY A 175 -14.55 2.10 -15.74
CA GLY A 175 -14.38 0.69 -16.04
C GLY A 175 -15.70 -0.06 -16.17
N GLY A 176 -15.69 -1.19 -16.87
CA GLY A 176 -16.83 -2.11 -16.94
C GLY A 176 -17.10 -2.88 -15.64
N GLY A 177 -16.23 -2.72 -14.64
CA GLY A 177 -16.18 -3.48 -13.40
C GLY A 177 -15.17 -4.63 -13.47
N ILE A 178 -14.20 -4.61 -12.55
CA ILE A 178 -13.23 -5.71 -12.38
C ILE A 178 -13.91 -7.04 -12.02
N ASP A 179 -15.14 -7.00 -11.50
CA ASP A 179 -15.94 -8.18 -11.17
C ASP A 179 -16.25 -9.05 -12.38
N LEU A 180 -16.40 -8.49 -13.59
CA LEU A 180 -16.52 -9.25 -14.85
C LEU A 180 -15.24 -10.03 -15.17
N VAL A 181 -14.08 -9.44 -14.87
CA VAL A 181 -12.79 -10.11 -15.09
C VAL A 181 -12.62 -11.25 -14.10
N LEU A 182 -13.09 -11.07 -12.86
CA LEU A 182 -13.09 -12.13 -11.84
C LEU A 182 -14.19 -13.19 -12.10
N GLY A 183 -15.27 -12.83 -12.78
CA GLY A 183 -16.46 -13.65 -13.03
C GLY A 183 -17.43 -13.68 -11.84
N SER A 184 -17.48 -12.60 -11.06
CA SER A 184 -18.28 -12.44 -9.83
C SER A 184 -19.40 -11.40 -9.96
N GLU A 185 -19.76 -11.01 -11.19
CA GLU A 185 -20.77 -9.98 -11.46
C GLU A 185 -22.17 -10.37 -10.98
N ALA A 186 -22.48 -11.67 -10.91
CA ALA A 186 -23.75 -12.18 -10.39
C ALA A 186 -23.73 -12.40 -8.86
N ASP A 187 -22.57 -12.27 -8.22
CA ASP A 187 -22.42 -12.49 -6.78
C ASP A 187 -22.94 -11.27 -6.00
N SER A 188 -23.76 -11.54 -4.99
CA SER A 188 -24.30 -10.52 -4.09
C SER A 188 -23.21 -9.85 -3.26
N GLY A 189 -23.37 -8.55 -2.99
CA GLY A 189 -22.49 -7.77 -2.14
C GLY A 189 -22.38 -6.33 -2.62
N LEU A 190 -21.81 -5.46 -1.79
CA LEU A 190 -21.70 -4.04 -2.06
C LEU A 190 -20.71 -3.76 -3.21
N ARG A 191 -21.00 -2.72 -4.00
CA ARG A 191 -20.09 -2.09 -4.97
C ARG A 191 -19.79 -0.65 -4.53
N TRP A 192 -18.91 0.04 -5.26
CA TRP A 192 -18.55 1.43 -4.92
C TRP A 192 -19.75 2.34 -4.59
N PRO A 193 -20.83 2.38 -5.38
CA PRO A 193 -21.96 3.30 -5.09
C PRO A 193 -22.81 2.89 -3.89
N ASP A 194 -22.70 1.63 -3.45
CA ASP A 194 -23.40 1.13 -2.27
C ASP A 194 -22.60 1.36 -0.97
N LEU A 195 -21.30 1.70 -1.10
CA LEU A 195 -20.43 1.98 0.04
C LEU A 195 -20.60 3.41 0.54
N MET A 196 -21.41 3.58 1.58
CA MET A 196 -21.47 4.84 2.34
C MET A 196 -20.41 4.85 3.45
N LEU A 197 -19.15 5.11 3.09
CA LEU A 197 -18.06 5.26 4.06
C LEU A 197 -17.81 6.75 4.35
N GLN A 198 -18.24 7.21 5.52
CA GLN A 198 -18.03 8.57 5.99
C GLN A 198 -16.71 8.67 6.78
N GLY A 199 -15.56 8.54 6.10
CA GLY A 199 -14.22 8.76 6.69
C GLY A 199 -13.86 7.96 7.96
N GLY A 200 -14.68 6.98 8.33
CA GLY A 200 -14.54 6.16 9.53
C GLY A 200 -13.76 4.89 9.27
N ARG A 201 -13.24 4.27 10.33
CA ARG A 201 -12.51 3.01 10.24
C ARG A 201 -13.42 1.86 9.83
N VAL A 202 -12.92 1.04 8.90
CA VAL A 202 -13.59 -0.16 8.40
C VAL A 202 -12.78 -1.37 8.85
N ALA A 203 -13.41 -2.28 9.60
CA ALA A 203 -12.79 -3.55 9.93
C ALA A 203 -12.79 -4.46 8.69
N TYR A 204 -11.65 -5.07 8.34
CA TYR A 204 -11.55 -5.93 7.17
C TYR A 204 -12.53 -7.12 7.17
N PRO A 205 -12.79 -7.82 8.29
CA PRO A 205 -13.79 -8.89 8.31
C PRO A 205 -15.18 -8.40 7.89
N ALA A 206 -15.61 -7.23 8.38
CA ALA A 206 -16.89 -6.64 8.00
C ALA A 206 -16.92 -6.25 6.51
N LEU A 207 -15.83 -5.69 5.99
CA LEU A 207 -15.70 -5.40 4.57
C LEU A 207 -15.75 -6.69 3.73
N ARG A 208 -15.01 -7.72 4.13
CA ARG A 208 -14.96 -9.02 3.46
C ARG A 208 -16.35 -9.67 3.40
N ASP A 209 -17.12 -9.58 4.47
CA ASP A 209 -18.44 -10.19 4.56
C ASP A 209 -19.52 -9.38 3.80
N ALA A 210 -19.29 -8.08 3.60
CA ALA A 210 -20.17 -7.20 2.83
C ALA A 210 -19.90 -7.19 1.31
N LEU A 211 -18.69 -7.57 0.89
CA LEU A 211 -18.27 -7.57 -0.50
C LEU A 211 -18.43 -8.95 -1.15
N PRO A 212 -18.61 -9.02 -2.49
CA PRO A 212 -18.55 -10.29 -3.20
C PRO A 212 -17.19 -10.97 -3.03
N ARG A 213 -17.23 -12.30 -3.01
CA ARG A 213 -16.02 -13.12 -2.88
C ARG A 213 -16.06 -14.29 -3.85
N ARG A 214 -15.01 -14.42 -4.65
CA ARG A 214 -14.87 -15.50 -5.62
C ARG A 214 -13.44 -15.99 -5.70
N HIS A 215 -13.28 -17.32 -5.72
CA HIS A 215 -11.95 -17.96 -5.74
C HIS A 215 -11.01 -17.48 -4.62
N GLY A 216 -11.57 -17.20 -3.43
CA GLY A 216 -10.82 -16.70 -2.28
C GLY A 216 -10.49 -15.21 -2.31
N VAL A 217 -10.80 -14.51 -3.41
CA VAL A 217 -10.59 -13.06 -3.59
C VAL A 217 -11.87 -12.30 -3.25
N THR A 218 -11.77 -11.38 -2.30
CA THR A 218 -12.80 -10.37 -2.01
C THR A 218 -12.65 -9.25 -3.04
N VAL A 219 -13.74 -8.75 -3.61
CA VAL A 219 -13.68 -7.75 -4.69
C VAL A 219 -14.53 -6.52 -4.38
N LEU A 220 -13.94 -5.34 -4.53
CA LEU A 220 -14.65 -4.08 -4.59
C LEU A 220 -14.60 -3.55 -6.01
N SER A 221 -15.72 -3.63 -6.72
CA SER A 221 -15.83 -3.23 -8.12
C SER A 221 -16.64 -1.94 -8.27
N CYS A 222 -16.42 -1.21 -9.36
CA CYS A 222 -17.38 -0.23 -9.86
C CYS A 222 -18.69 -0.93 -10.25
N ASN A 223 -19.80 -0.17 -10.21
CA ASN A 223 -21.06 -0.61 -10.80
C ASN A 223 -21.08 -0.29 -12.31
N ARG A 224 -22.21 -0.52 -12.98
CA ARG A 224 -22.36 -0.28 -14.43
C ARG A 224 -22.76 1.15 -14.80
N THR A 225 -22.99 2.04 -13.83
CA THR A 225 -23.39 3.43 -14.10
C THR A 225 -22.20 4.38 -14.20
N GLY A 226 -21.02 3.94 -13.76
CA GLY A 226 -19.86 4.80 -13.57
C GLY A 226 -20.04 5.78 -12.41
N GLY A 227 -18.98 6.52 -12.10
CA GLY A 227 -18.99 7.56 -11.06
C GLY A 227 -17.60 7.78 -10.48
N ASP A 228 -17.32 9.03 -10.06
CA ASP A 228 -16.05 9.34 -9.43
C ASP A 228 -15.88 8.56 -8.12
N ILE A 229 -14.67 8.06 -7.89
CA ILE A 229 -14.30 7.37 -6.65
C ILE A 229 -13.69 8.40 -5.71
N ASP A 230 -14.26 8.54 -4.52
CA ASP A 230 -13.72 9.42 -3.49
C ASP A 230 -12.42 8.81 -2.90
N PRO A 231 -11.31 9.57 -2.85
CA PRO A 231 -10.04 9.09 -2.29
C PRO A 231 -10.12 8.70 -0.81
N VAL A 232 -11.01 9.30 -0.02
CA VAL A 232 -11.09 9.02 1.44
C VAL A 232 -11.64 7.61 1.72
N PRO A 233 -12.81 7.20 1.19
CA PRO A 233 -13.26 5.81 1.24
C PRO A 233 -12.25 4.81 0.65
N LEU A 234 -11.58 5.18 -0.45
CA LEU A 234 -10.58 4.32 -1.07
C LEU A 234 -9.39 4.05 -0.15
N GLY A 235 -8.83 5.10 0.45
CA GLY A 235 -7.76 4.96 1.43
C GLY A 235 -8.17 4.07 2.61
N ALA A 236 -9.39 4.25 3.13
CA ALA A 236 -9.92 3.44 4.23
C ALA A 236 -10.07 1.96 3.86
N VAL A 237 -10.52 1.64 2.65
CA VAL A 237 -10.65 0.25 2.16
C VAL A 237 -9.28 -0.41 1.96
N ILE A 238 -8.32 0.30 1.35
CA ILE A 238 -6.95 -0.20 1.16
C ILE A 238 -6.31 -0.49 2.52
N GLU A 239 -6.44 0.46 3.44
CA GLU A 239 -5.89 0.34 4.78
C GLU A 239 -6.55 -0.79 5.59
N ALA A 240 -7.87 -0.94 5.51
CA ALA A 240 -8.59 -2.04 6.12
C ALA A 240 -8.03 -3.39 5.64
N GLY A 241 -7.95 -3.59 4.31
CA GLY A 241 -7.41 -4.82 3.73
C GLY A 241 -5.97 -5.13 4.15
N SER A 242 -5.10 -4.13 4.10
CA SER A 242 -3.69 -4.27 4.51
C SER A 242 -3.57 -4.59 5.99
N ARG A 243 -4.29 -3.90 6.88
CA ARG A 243 -4.29 -4.16 8.32
C ARG A 243 -4.86 -5.55 8.64
N GLY A 244 -5.86 -6.00 7.87
CA GLY A 244 -6.43 -7.36 7.98
C GLY A 244 -5.52 -8.48 7.47
N GLY A 245 -4.29 -8.18 7.03
CA GLY A 245 -3.35 -9.19 6.51
C GLY A 245 -3.62 -9.61 5.05
N ALA A 246 -4.61 -9.02 4.38
CA ALA A 246 -4.94 -9.37 3.01
C ALA A 246 -3.97 -8.73 2.01
N THR A 247 -3.59 -9.48 0.97
CA THR A 247 -2.90 -8.87 -0.19
C THR A 247 -3.90 -7.99 -0.94
N VAL A 248 -3.72 -6.68 -0.88
CA VAL A 248 -4.56 -5.70 -1.55
C VAL A 248 -4.00 -5.44 -2.94
N VAL A 249 -4.82 -5.57 -3.98
CA VAL A 249 -4.47 -5.28 -5.36
C VAL A 249 -5.43 -4.24 -5.91
N CYS A 250 -4.91 -3.06 -6.26
CA CYS A 250 -5.67 -1.99 -6.89
C CYS A 250 -5.47 -2.05 -8.41
N ASP A 251 -6.54 -2.21 -9.18
CA ASP A 251 -6.53 -2.00 -10.63
C ASP A 251 -6.76 -0.52 -10.93
N VAL A 252 -5.71 0.20 -11.33
CA VAL A 252 -5.71 1.65 -11.38
C VAL A 252 -5.89 2.15 -12.81
N ALA A 253 -6.86 3.05 -12.99
CA ALA A 253 -7.05 3.74 -14.26
C ALA A 253 -5.78 4.49 -14.70
N ARG A 254 -5.51 4.48 -16.01
CA ARG A 254 -4.40 5.23 -16.61
C ARG A 254 -4.76 6.71 -16.79
N ARG A 255 -5.19 7.36 -15.71
CA ARG A 255 -5.62 8.77 -15.63
C ARG A 255 -5.19 9.35 -14.27
N SER A 256 -4.68 10.58 -14.26
CA SER A 256 -4.39 11.32 -13.02
C SER A 256 -5.71 11.76 -12.38
N THR A 257 -6.18 10.99 -11.41
CA THR A 257 -7.28 11.34 -10.50
C THR A 257 -6.77 11.23 -9.08
N THR A 258 -7.43 11.91 -8.13
CA THR A 258 -7.10 11.81 -6.71
C THR A 258 -7.22 10.38 -6.18
N ALA A 259 -8.20 9.60 -6.68
CA ALA A 259 -8.33 8.18 -6.39
C ALA A 259 -7.14 7.36 -6.90
N ALA A 260 -6.71 7.58 -8.15
CA ALA A 260 -5.55 6.88 -8.70
C ALA A 260 -4.27 7.21 -7.92
N GLU A 261 -4.05 8.48 -7.58
CA GLU A 261 -2.91 8.91 -6.78
C GLU A 261 -2.94 8.34 -5.36
N THR A 262 -4.13 8.22 -4.75
CA THR A 262 -4.31 7.55 -3.45
C THR A 262 -3.89 6.08 -3.52
N ALA A 263 -4.39 5.33 -4.50
CA ALA A 263 -4.01 3.92 -4.69
C ALA A 263 -2.51 3.75 -4.97
N LEU A 264 -1.93 4.62 -5.79
CA LEU A 264 -0.50 4.61 -6.09
C LEU A 264 0.35 4.94 -4.85
N ALA A 265 -0.02 5.95 -4.07
CA ALA A 265 0.69 6.36 -2.87
C ALA A 265 0.64 5.31 -1.75
N SER A 266 -0.46 4.54 -1.67
CA SER A 266 -0.61 3.46 -0.69
C SER A 266 0.10 2.16 -1.06
N ALA A 267 0.50 1.97 -2.32
CA ALA A 267 1.09 0.72 -2.78
C ALA A 267 2.53 0.52 -2.28
N ASP A 268 2.87 -0.70 -1.85
CA ASP A 268 4.25 -1.11 -1.61
C ASP A 268 5.01 -1.31 -2.94
N LEU A 269 4.30 -1.69 -4.01
CA LEU A 269 4.84 -1.84 -5.38
C LEU A 269 3.77 -1.49 -6.44
N VAL A 270 4.18 -0.74 -7.47
CA VAL A 270 3.37 -0.45 -8.66
C VAL A 270 3.86 -1.27 -9.86
N ALA A 271 2.98 -2.09 -10.43
CA ALA A 271 3.23 -2.88 -11.64
C ALA A 271 2.64 -2.18 -12.88
N VAL A 272 3.51 -1.67 -13.75
CA VAL A 272 3.12 -1.08 -15.03
C VAL A 272 3.10 -2.16 -16.11
N VAL A 273 1.92 -2.52 -16.63
CA VAL A 273 1.77 -3.57 -17.64
C VAL A 273 2.00 -3.00 -19.04
N VAL A 274 2.99 -3.54 -19.77
CA VAL A 274 3.43 -3.00 -21.06
C VAL A 274 3.55 -4.11 -22.11
N PRO A 275 2.79 -4.08 -23.21
CA PRO A 275 3.04 -4.95 -24.34
C PRO A 275 4.40 -4.66 -24.98
N ALA A 276 5.09 -5.69 -25.48
CA ALA A 276 6.43 -5.56 -26.05
C ALA A 276 6.42 -4.98 -27.48
N ASP A 277 5.92 -3.76 -27.66
CA ASP A 277 5.94 -3.03 -28.93
C ASP A 277 6.32 -1.55 -28.72
N VAL A 278 6.83 -0.91 -29.77
CA VAL A 278 7.40 0.45 -29.68
C VAL A 278 6.39 1.49 -29.19
N ARG A 279 5.14 1.41 -29.67
CA ARG A 279 4.09 2.37 -29.29
C ARG A 279 3.70 2.18 -27.83
N SER A 280 3.63 0.94 -27.37
CA SER A 280 3.42 0.60 -25.96
C SER A 280 4.53 1.15 -25.07
N CYS A 281 5.80 1.04 -25.48
CA CYS A 281 6.93 1.60 -24.72
C CYS A 281 6.82 3.13 -24.59
N ALA A 282 6.56 3.84 -25.69
CA ALA A 282 6.44 5.30 -25.66
C ALA A 282 5.29 5.77 -24.75
N ALA A 283 4.13 5.12 -24.83
CA ALA A 283 3.01 5.41 -23.95
C ALA A 283 3.32 5.07 -22.48
N ALA A 284 3.98 3.94 -22.24
CA ALA A 284 4.35 3.51 -20.90
C ALA A 284 5.40 4.41 -20.26
N ALA A 285 6.36 4.96 -21.01
CA ALA A 285 7.32 5.93 -20.49
C ALA A 285 6.63 7.20 -19.96
N ALA A 286 5.58 7.68 -20.64
CA ALA A 286 4.79 8.80 -20.15
C ALA A 286 4.06 8.47 -18.82
N VAL A 287 3.48 7.27 -18.72
CA VAL A 287 2.83 6.77 -17.50
C VAL A 287 3.85 6.59 -16.37
N ALA A 288 5.01 6.02 -16.67
CA ALA A 288 6.07 5.75 -15.71
C ALA A 288 6.53 7.03 -15.01
N ARG A 289 6.78 8.11 -15.76
CA ARG A 289 7.15 9.40 -15.17
C ARG A 289 6.13 9.88 -14.16
N TRP A 290 4.84 9.85 -14.50
CA TRP A 290 3.78 10.23 -13.56
C TRP A 290 3.74 9.30 -12.35
N VAL A 291 3.71 7.98 -12.56
CA VAL A 291 3.72 6.98 -11.46
C VAL A 291 4.88 7.22 -10.51
N THR A 292 6.10 7.45 -11.01
CA THR A 292 7.29 7.66 -10.18
C THR A 292 7.28 8.96 -9.38
N THR A 293 6.48 9.97 -9.78
CA THR A 293 6.29 11.17 -8.96
C THR A 293 5.45 10.89 -7.71
N VAL A 294 4.60 9.86 -7.76
CA VAL A 294 3.70 9.47 -6.66
C VAL A 294 4.32 8.34 -5.84
N ASN A 295 4.90 7.33 -6.51
CA ASN A 295 5.49 6.15 -5.88
C ASN A 295 6.80 5.74 -6.57
N PRO A 296 7.96 5.80 -5.87
CA PRO A 296 9.25 5.41 -6.46
C PRO A 296 9.41 3.90 -6.65
N ASN A 297 8.60 3.08 -5.97
CA ASN A 297 8.63 1.62 -6.07
C ASN A 297 7.74 1.17 -7.22
N ALA A 298 8.18 1.43 -8.45
CA ALA A 298 7.48 1.03 -9.66
C ALA A 298 8.36 0.12 -10.53
N GLY A 299 7.72 -0.79 -11.26
CA GLY A 299 8.41 -1.66 -12.21
C GLY A 299 7.49 -2.15 -13.32
N VAL A 300 8.06 -2.66 -14.40
CA VAL A 300 7.30 -3.10 -15.59
C VAL A 300 7.04 -4.60 -15.59
N VAL A 301 5.82 -4.96 -15.98
CA VAL A 301 5.45 -6.32 -16.37
C VAL A 301 5.27 -6.34 -17.89
N VAL A 302 6.20 -6.99 -18.58
CA VAL A 302 6.23 -6.98 -20.04
C VAL A 302 5.44 -8.15 -20.61
N ARG A 303 4.45 -7.85 -21.45
CA ARG A 303 3.65 -8.86 -22.17
C ARG A 303 4.15 -9.02 -23.61
N GLY A 304 4.79 -10.14 -23.90
CA GLY A 304 5.21 -10.53 -25.24
C GLY A 304 4.27 -11.54 -25.91
N PRO A 305 4.69 -12.12 -27.06
CA PRO A 305 5.91 -11.78 -27.80
C PRO A 305 5.81 -10.41 -28.48
N ALA A 306 6.96 -9.81 -28.75
CA ALA A 306 7.05 -8.59 -29.54
C ALA A 306 6.89 -8.91 -31.04
N PRO A 307 6.01 -8.23 -31.78
CA PRO A 307 5.91 -8.40 -33.23
C PRO A 307 7.25 -8.13 -33.95
N GLY A 308 8.05 -7.19 -33.44
CA GLY A 308 9.37 -6.82 -33.97
C GLY A 308 10.55 -7.37 -33.18
N GLY A 309 10.39 -8.41 -32.35
CA GLY A 309 11.50 -9.01 -31.60
C GLY A 309 12.06 -8.16 -30.44
N LEU A 310 11.38 -7.07 -30.06
CA LEU A 310 11.74 -6.24 -28.92
C LEU A 310 11.78 -7.06 -27.61
N ARG A 311 12.96 -7.15 -27.00
CA ARG A 311 13.17 -7.92 -25.77
C ARG A 311 12.62 -7.18 -24.56
N SER A 312 12.12 -7.91 -23.57
CA SER A 312 11.55 -7.33 -22.33
C SER A 312 12.51 -6.43 -21.56
N ARG A 313 13.81 -6.79 -21.50
CA ARG A 313 14.83 -5.93 -20.89
C ARG A 313 14.95 -4.58 -21.59
N ARG A 314 14.87 -4.57 -22.93
CA ARG A 314 14.91 -3.33 -23.71
C ARG A 314 13.64 -2.50 -23.52
N VAL A 315 12.48 -3.13 -23.34
CA VAL A 315 11.24 -2.43 -22.95
C VAL A 315 11.44 -1.71 -21.61
N ALA A 316 11.97 -2.41 -20.60
CA ALA A 316 12.24 -1.85 -19.28
C ALA A 316 13.22 -0.65 -19.34
N GLU A 317 14.28 -0.76 -20.15
CA GLU A 317 15.22 0.36 -20.40
C GLU A 317 14.53 1.58 -21.03
N ILE A 318 13.66 1.38 -22.04
CA ILE A 318 12.96 2.49 -22.70
C ILE A 318 11.93 3.15 -21.77
N VAL A 319 11.28 2.37 -20.93
CA VAL A 319 10.28 2.85 -19.96
C VAL A 319 10.95 3.46 -18.72
N GLU A 320 12.26 3.25 -18.55
CA GLU A 320 13.05 3.71 -17.40
C GLU A 320 12.54 3.14 -16.06
N LEU A 321 12.09 1.89 -16.07
CA LEU A 321 11.61 1.17 -14.89
C LEU A 321 12.22 -0.23 -14.81
N PRO A 322 12.48 -0.77 -13.61
CA PRO A 322 12.99 -2.13 -13.44
C PRO A 322 12.00 -3.17 -13.98
N LEU A 323 12.52 -4.25 -14.58
CA LEU A 323 11.73 -5.36 -15.07
C LEU A 323 11.30 -6.28 -13.91
N LEU A 324 10.01 -6.30 -13.58
CA LEU A 324 9.46 -7.18 -12.54
C LEU A 324 9.22 -8.60 -13.08
N ALA A 325 8.59 -8.67 -14.25
CA ALA A 325 8.26 -9.93 -14.89
C ALA A 325 8.13 -9.76 -16.40
N ALA A 326 8.35 -10.85 -17.13
CA ALA A 326 7.99 -10.96 -18.52
C ALA A 326 7.08 -12.19 -18.71
N MET A 327 6.00 -12.03 -19.45
CA MET A 327 5.04 -13.09 -19.75
C MET A 327 4.65 -13.12 -21.22
N ARG A 328 4.23 -14.28 -21.69
CA ARG A 328 3.51 -14.40 -22.96
C ARG A 328 2.05 -13.95 -22.79
N ALA A 329 1.40 -13.61 -23.89
CA ALA A 329 -0.04 -13.42 -23.91
C ALA A 329 -0.75 -14.70 -23.40
N GLN A 330 -1.77 -14.51 -22.55
CA GLN A 330 -2.60 -15.61 -22.07
C GLN A 330 -3.49 -16.14 -23.23
N PRO A 331 -3.39 -17.43 -23.59
CA PRO A 331 -4.18 -17.98 -24.67
C PRO A 331 -5.69 -17.91 -24.38
N ALA A 332 -6.47 -17.56 -25.40
CA ALA A 332 -7.94 -17.50 -25.38
C ALA A 332 -8.55 -16.60 -24.29
N VAL A 333 -7.78 -15.64 -23.73
CA VAL A 333 -8.25 -14.80 -22.63
C VAL A 333 -9.56 -14.08 -22.96
N ALA A 334 -9.67 -13.45 -24.13
CA ALA A 334 -10.88 -12.76 -24.55
C ALA A 334 -12.10 -13.69 -24.52
N ARG A 335 -12.01 -14.86 -25.20
CA ARG A 335 -13.08 -15.86 -25.23
C ARG A 335 -13.47 -16.40 -23.84
N VAL A 336 -12.51 -16.49 -22.92
CA VAL A 336 -12.75 -16.98 -21.56
C VAL A 336 -13.49 -15.94 -20.73
N LEU A 337 -13.14 -14.66 -20.89
CA LEU A 337 -13.78 -13.55 -20.18
C LEU A 337 -15.26 -13.37 -20.56
N GLU A 338 -15.65 -13.71 -21.80
CA GLU A 338 -17.07 -13.70 -22.25
C GLU A 338 -17.97 -14.76 -21.58
N ARG A 339 -17.46 -15.55 -20.64
CA ARG A 339 -18.21 -16.66 -20.03
C ARG A 339 -18.29 -16.56 -18.51
N ASP A 340 -17.23 -17.01 -17.82
CA ASP A 340 -17.24 -17.23 -16.37
C ASP A 340 -16.11 -16.44 -15.68
N GLY A 341 -15.63 -15.37 -16.31
CA GLY A 341 -14.44 -14.63 -15.89
C GLY A 341 -13.12 -15.39 -16.10
N LEU A 342 -12.05 -14.84 -15.55
CA LEU A 342 -10.67 -15.29 -15.77
C LEU A 342 -10.46 -16.69 -15.18
N ARG A 343 -10.01 -17.64 -16.02
CA ARG A 343 -9.59 -18.98 -15.59
C ARG A 343 -8.08 -19.14 -15.61
N LEU A 344 -7.49 -19.28 -14.42
CA LEU A 344 -6.04 -19.48 -14.26
C LEU A 344 -5.72 -20.95 -14.04
N ARG A 345 -4.85 -21.48 -14.88
CA ARG A 345 -4.19 -22.78 -14.65
C ARG A 345 -2.92 -22.56 -13.84
N ARG A 346 -2.53 -23.56 -13.04
CA ARG A 346 -1.31 -23.50 -12.18
C ARG A 346 -0.05 -23.07 -12.94
N GLN A 347 0.08 -23.45 -14.21
CA GLN A 347 1.23 -23.12 -15.06
C GLN A 347 0.81 -22.21 -16.23
N SER A 348 0.29 -21.03 -15.92
CA SER A 348 -0.13 -20.06 -16.94
C SER A 348 0.79 -18.85 -16.95
N PRO A 349 1.01 -18.19 -18.10
CA PRO A 349 1.84 -16.99 -18.19
C PRO A 349 1.48 -15.91 -17.16
N LEU A 350 0.18 -15.77 -16.86
CA LEU A 350 -0.32 -14.83 -15.85
C LEU A 350 0.07 -15.25 -14.42
N VAL A 351 -0.08 -16.53 -14.06
CA VAL A 351 0.27 -17.05 -12.74
C VAL A 351 1.78 -16.98 -12.52
N ASP A 352 2.59 -17.33 -13.53
CA ASP A 352 4.04 -17.26 -13.42
C ASP A 352 4.54 -15.82 -13.21
N ALA A 353 3.97 -14.85 -13.95
CA ALA A 353 4.33 -13.44 -13.77
C ALA A 353 3.80 -12.87 -12.45
N ALA A 354 2.58 -13.21 -12.05
CA ALA A 354 2.03 -12.83 -10.75
C ALA A 354 2.88 -13.39 -9.60
N GLY A 355 3.29 -14.66 -9.69
CA GLY A 355 4.17 -15.29 -8.72
C GLY A 355 5.52 -14.59 -8.59
N ARG A 356 6.12 -14.16 -9.70
CA ARG A 356 7.36 -13.35 -9.69
C ARG A 356 7.17 -11.99 -9.03
N VAL A 357 6.09 -11.28 -9.35
CA VAL A 357 5.77 -9.98 -8.71
C VAL A 357 5.55 -10.15 -7.22
N LEU A 358 4.78 -11.16 -6.80
CA LEU A 358 4.55 -11.46 -5.39
C LEU A 358 5.83 -11.87 -4.66
N ALA A 359 6.72 -12.63 -5.31
CA ALA A 359 8.01 -13.01 -4.76
C ALA A 359 8.89 -11.78 -4.50
N ILE A 360 8.95 -10.82 -5.43
CA ILE A 360 9.70 -9.57 -5.25
C ILE A 360 9.26 -8.85 -3.97
N VAL A 361 7.96 -8.79 -3.70
CA VAL A 361 7.47 -8.06 -2.52
C VAL A 361 7.59 -8.87 -1.22
N ARG A 362 7.68 -10.20 -1.32
CA ARG A 362 7.99 -11.09 -0.18
C ARG A 362 9.48 -11.13 0.17
N GLU A 363 10.35 -11.06 -0.84
CA GLU A 363 11.81 -10.99 -0.70
C GLU A 363 12.26 -9.56 -0.37
N HIS A 364 11.49 -8.57 -0.82
CA HIS A 364 11.60 -7.17 -0.45
C HIS A 364 10.38 -6.69 0.34
N PRO A 365 10.11 -7.19 1.56
CA PRO A 365 9.12 -6.60 2.44
C PRO A 365 9.69 -5.30 3.02
N VAL A 366 10.01 -4.32 2.16
CA VAL A 366 10.98 -3.26 2.48
C VAL A 366 12.29 -3.89 2.99
N VAL A 367 13.20 -4.27 2.07
CA VAL A 367 14.46 -4.96 2.41
C VAL A 367 15.25 -4.31 3.53
N GLU A 368 15.61 -5.16 4.49
CA GLU A 368 16.76 -5.06 5.38
C GLU A 368 18.02 -4.61 4.62
N ALA A 369 18.33 -3.32 4.58
CA ALA A 369 19.57 -2.82 4.00
C ALA A 369 20.57 -2.39 5.09
N ALA A 370 21.51 -3.30 5.37
CA ALA A 370 22.72 -3.25 6.23
C ALA A 370 22.70 -2.30 7.44
#